data_AF-A0A2I2GSS2-F1
#
_entry.id   AF-A0A2I2GSS2-F1
#
_cell.length_a   1.000
_cell.length_b   1.000
_cell.length_c   1.000
_cell.angle_alpha   90.00
_cell.angle_beta   90.00
_cell.angle_gamma   90.00
#
_symmetry.space_group_name_H-M   'P 1'
#
loop_
_entity.id
_entity.type
_entity.pdbx_description
1 polymer ?
#
loop_
_entity_poly.entity_id
_entity_poly.type
_entity_poly.pdbx_seq_one_letter_code
_entity_poly.pdbx_strand_id
1 'polypeptide(L)'
;MIVWRQCMPLRRWRALLLSPLLLLVLYSLLPYDHPVRLSVRFNLNAAAAAVPTPFPDRWWLADHHAAFPVTLRDEVAVVVKSGYGTQGRIAPWLQAHEAADLDNLLLVGDFSTPPGDPYSYHGQPVQVHDIVARMLHNSSLPANFAHPRLSKYANLTGAIASGDADTARDLSRSFGWELDALKVRLSFGLGGSRLSQEGN
;
A
#
# COMPACT_ATOMS: atom_id res chain seq x y z
N MET A 1 69.87 -3.37 -35.40
CA MET A 1 68.63 -4.15 -35.20
C MET A 1 67.82 -3.52 -34.08
N ILE A 2 66.62 -3.06 -34.40
CA ILE A 2 65.74 -2.30 -33.50
C ILE A 2 65.06 -3.28 -32.53
N VAL A 3 65.32 -3.16 -31.23
CA VAL A 3 64.61 -3.90 -30.19
C VAL A 3 63.49 -3.00 -29.65
N TRP A 4 62.27 -3.27 -30.10
CA TRP A 4 61.04 -2.70 -29.54
C TRP A 4 60.87 -3.19 -28.09
N ARG A 5 61.23 -2.35 -27.11
CA ARG A 5 60.91 -2.61 -25.70
C ARG A 5 59.46 -2.25 -25.44
N GLN A 6 58.66 -3.27 -25.15
CA GLN A 6 57.26 -3.20 -24.78
C GLN A 6 57.07 -2.51 -23.41
N CYS A 7 56.94 -1.18 -23.38
CA CYS A 7 56.42 -0.45 -22.23
C CYS A 7 54.88 -0.44 -22.27
N MET A 8 54.24 -1.60 -22.08
CA MET A 8 52.77 -1.74 -22.07
C MET A 8 52.10 -2.34 -20.81
N PRO A 9 52.75 -2.61 -19.65
CA PRO A 9 52.01 -3.08 -18.48
C PRO A 9 51.34 -1.93 -17.69
N LEU A 10 52.06 -0.86 -17.33
CA LEU A 10 51.55 0.14 -16.36
C LEU A 10 50.28 0.90 -16.82
N ARG A 11 50.11 1.16 -18.12
CA ARG A 11 48.93 1.86 -18.65
C ARG A 11 47.67 0.99 -18.56
N ARG A 12 47.80 -0.33 -18.71
CA ARG A 12 46.67 -1.27 -18.62
C ARG A 12 46.19 -1.44 -17.18
N TRP A 13 47.12 -1.49 -16.23
CA TRP A 13 46.80 -1.52 -14.79
C TRP A 13 46.13 -0.23 -14.31
N ARG A 14 46.60 0.93 -14.76
CA ARG A 14 45.94 2.22 -14.48
C ARG A 14 44.52 2.28 -15.06
N ALA A 15 44.32 1.79 -16.28
CA ALA A 15 42.99 1.74 -16.89
C ALA A 15 42.04 0.77 -16.14
N LEU A 16 42.55 -0.38 -15.68
CA LEU A 16 41.80 -1.34 -14.88
C LEU A 16 41.43 -0.80 -13.49
N LEU A 17 42.28 0.01 -12.88
CA LEU A 17 42.01 0.64 -11.58
C LEU A 17 41.05 1.84 -11.69
N LEU A 18 41.05 2.55 -12.83
CA LEU A 18 40.18 3.70 -13.07
C LEU A 18 38.78 3.29 -13.59
N SER A 19 38.64 2.10 -14.17
CA SER A 19 37.34 1.62 -14.66
C SER A 19 36.25 1.48 -13.58
N PRO A 20 36.50 0.94 -12.36
CA PRO A 20 35.46 0.89 -11.33
C PRO A 20 35.05 2.28 -10.85
N LEU A 21 36.01 3.21 -10.75
CA LEU A 21 35.74 4.59 -10.37
C LEU A 21 34.85 5.29 -11.39
N LEU A 22 35.16 5.12 -12.69
CA LEU A 22 34.34 5.66 -13.77
C LEU A 22 32.92 5.07 -13.76
N LEU A 23 32.79 3.76 -13.55
CA LEU A 23 31.49 3.10 -13.46
C LEU A 23 30.67 3.61 -12.27
N LEU A 24 31.31 3.91 -11.13
CA LEU A 24 30.65 4.45 -9.95
C LEU A 24 30.17 5.90 -10.16
N VAL A 25 30.96 6.71 -10.87
CA VAL A 25 30.56 8.07 -11.27
C VAL A 25 29.37 8.02 -12.24
N LEU A 26 29.44 7.17 -13.27
CA LEU A 26 28.34 6.97 -14.22
C LEU A 26 27.06 6.46 -13.53
N TYR A 27 27.19 5.52 -12.59
CA TYR A 27 26.07 5.03 -11.78
C TYR A 27 25.44 6.12 -10.91
N SER A 28 26.24 7.06 -10.40
CA SER A 28 25.76 8.17 -9.56
C SER A 28 25.02 9.25 -10.35
N LEU A 29 25.39 9.44 -11.62
CA LEU A 29 24.71 10.35 -12.54
C LEU A 29 23.38 9.79 -13.06
N LEU A 30 23.15 8.49 -12.92
CA LEU A 30 21.87 7.89 -13.32
C LEU A 30 20.72 8.37 -12.42
N PRO A 31 19.57 8.77 -13.01
CA PRO A 31 18.36 9.04 -12.26
C PRO A 31 18.02 7.88 -11.32
N TYR A 32 17.44 8.21 -10.17
CA TYR A 32 17.10 7.23 -9.14
C TYR A 32 16.25 6.07 -9.68
N ASP A 33 15.34 6.37 -10.61
CA ASP A 33 14.39 5.43 -11.19
C ASP A 33 14.89 4.74 -12.48
N HIS A 34 16.17 4.91 -12.84
CA HIS A 34 16.71 4.28 -14.03
C HIS A 34 16.78 2.75 -13.86
N PRO A 35 16.35 1.93 -14.85
CA PRO A 35 16.21 0.47 -14.71
C PRO A 35 17.50 -0.25 -14.30
N VAL A 36 18.66 0.21 -14.79
CA VAL A 36 19.97 -0.33 -14.40
C VAL A 36 20.28 -0.08 -12.92
N ARG A 37 19.90 1.09 -12.39
CA ARG A 37 20.13 1.45 -10.99
C ARG A 37 19.24 0.61 -10.07
N LEU A 38 17.98 0.43 -10.48
CA LEU A 38 16.99 -0.40 -9.81
C LEU A 38 17.40 -1.87 -9.80
N SER A 39 17.86 -2.42 -10.94
CA SER A 39 18.27 -3.82 -11.01
C SER A 39 19.49 -4.10 -10.13
N VAL A 40 20.51 -3.24 -10.15
CA VAL A 40 21.67 -3.36 -9.25
C VAL A 40 21.23 -3.33 -7.79
N ARG A 41 20.38 -2.37 -7.40
CA ARG A 41 19.91 -2.25 -6.01
C ARG A 41 19.05 -3.45 -5.59
N PHE A 42 18.17 -3.91 -6.46
CA PHE A 42 17.34 -5.08 -6.20
C PHE A 42 18.20 -6.32 -5.96
N ASN A 43 19.18 -6.58 -6.84
CA ASN A 43 20.06 -7.75 -6.70
C ASN A 43 20.97 -7.64 -5.48
N LEU A 44 21.50 -6.45 -5.15
CA LEU A 44 22.27 -6.24 -3.93
C LEU A 44 21.42 -6.46 -2.67
N ASN A 45 20.19 -5.96 -2.64
CA ASN A 45 19.27 -6.17 -1.52
C ASN A 45 18.83 -7.63 -1.39
N ALA A 46 18.58 -8.32 -2.52
CA ALA A 46 18.25 -9.74 -2.52
C ALA A 46 19.42 -10.60 -2.02
N ALA A 47 20.64 -10.28 -2.45
CA ALA A 47 21.86 -10.91 -1.96
C ALA A 47 22.08 -10.62 -0.47
N ALA A 48 21.89 -9.38 -0.03
CA ALA A 48 21.99 -9.00 1.38
C ALA A 48 20.95 -9.71 2.25
N ALA A 49 19.71 -9.85 1.77
CA ALA A 49 18.65 -10.58 2.44
C ALA A 49 18.91 -12.09 2.54
N ALA A 50 19.72 -12.65 1.64
CA ALA A 50 20.14 -14.04 1.68
C ALA A 50 21.30 -14.30 2.67
N VAL A 51 21.99 -13.26 3.15
CA VAL A 51 23.04 -13.39 4.16
C VAL A 51 22.38 -13.36 5.55
N PRO A 52 22.51 -14.43 6.36
CA PRO A 52 22.03 -14.43 7.73
C PRO A 52 22.76 -13.35 8.53
N THR A 53 22.03 -12.33 8.99
CA THR A 53 22.61 -11.34 9.88
C THR A 53 22.60 -11.88 11.32
N PRO A 54 23.67 -11.67 12.11
CA PRO A 54 23.72 -12.10 13.51
C PRO A 54 22.67 -11.37 14.38
N PHE A 55 22.15 -10.25 13.89
CA PHE A 55 20.98 -9.57 14.41
C PHE A 55 19.93 -9.53 13.28
N PRO A 56 18.94 -10.44 13.25
CA PRO A 56 17.83 -10.28 12.32
C PRO A 56 17.16 -8.93 12.58
N ASP A 57 16.73 -8.18 11.56
CA ASP A 57 16.09 -6.84 11.69
C ASP A 57 14.91 -6.79 12.69
N ARG A 58 14.44 -7.97 13.10
CA ARG A 58 13.33 -8.20 14.03
C ARG A 58 13.75 -8.91 15.31
N TRP A 59 15.03 -8.92 15.67
CA TRP A 59 15.52 -9.57 16.89
C TRP A 59 14.75 -9.10 18.14
N TRP A 60 14.40 -7.82 18.20
CA TRP A 60 13.59 -7.22 19.26
C TRP A 60 12.11 -7.67 19.25
N LEU A 61 11.57 -8.13 18.11
CA LEU A 61 10.23 -8.73 18.01
C LEU A 61 10.23 -10.23 18.28
N ALA A 62 11.37 -10.91 18.05
CA ALA A 62 11.49 -12.36 18.18
C ALA A 62 11.79 -12.82 19.61
N ASP A 63 12.58 -12.05 20.36
CA ASP A 63 13.00 -12.42 21.73
C ASP A 63 12.09 -11.90 22.85
N HIS A 64 11.14 -11.02 22.54
CA HIS A 64 10.21 -10.50 23.54
C HIS A 64 8.89 -11.27 23.46
N HIS A 65 8.68 -12.19 24.40
CA HIS A 65 7.32 -12.61 24.73
C HIS A 65 6.52 -11.34 25.07
N ALA A 66 5.49 -11.04 24.28
CA ALA A 66 4.66 -9.87 24.50
C ALA A 66 4.10 -9.93 25.94
N ALA A 67 4.37 -8.89 26.73
CA ALA A 67 3.90 -8.81 28.12
C ALA A 67 2.37 -8.92 28.22
N PHE A 68 1.68 -8.60 27.12
CA PHE A 68 0.24 -8.74 26.94
C PHE A 68 0.01 -9.44 25.59
N PRO A 69 -0.20 -10.78 25.58
CA PRO A 69 -0.48 -11.48 24.34
C PRO A 69 -1.84 -11.03 23.81
N VAL A 70 -1.86 -10.53 22.57
CA VAL A 70 -3.10 -10.08 21.91
C VAL A 70 -3.62 -11.18 20.99
N THR A 71 -4.87 -11.59 21.14
CA THR A 71 -5.51 -12.50 20.19
C THR A 71 -6.13 -11.70 19.04
N LEU A 72 -5.62 -11.91 17.81
CA LEU A 72 -6.08 -11.15 16.64
C LEU A 72 -7.57 -11.31 16.36
N ARG A 73 -8.11 -12.48 16.69
CA ARG A 73 -9.51 -12.84 16.46
C ARG A 73 -10.47 -11.93 17.24
N ASP A 74 -10.28 -11.83 18.55
CA ASP A 74 -11.27 -11.23 19.45
C ASP A 74 -10.90 -9.79 19.84
N GLU A 75 -9.61 -9.46 19.89
CA GLU A 75 -9.11 -8.20 20.48
C GLU A 75 -8.70 -7.16 19.43
N VAL A 76 -8.68 -7.51 18.14
CA VAL A 76 -8.23 -6.62 17.07
C VAL A 76 -9.30 -6.43 16.01
N ALA A 77 -9.77 -5.18 15.86
CA ALA A 77 -10.56 -4.78 14.70
C ALA A 77 -9.66 -4.44 13.51
N VAL A 78 -9.89 -5.11 12.38
CA VAL A 78 -9.16 -4.89 11.12
C VAL A 78 -10.02 -4.06 10.18
N VAL A 79 -9.54 -2.85 9.86
CA VAL A 79 -10.19 -1.96 8.89
C VAL A 79 -9.43 -1.99 7.57
N VAL A 80 -10.06 -2.51 6.53
CA VAL A 80 -9.49 -2.58 5.18
C VAL A 80 -10.08 -1.46 4.34
N LYS A 81 -9.20 -0.62 3.79
CA LYS A 81 -9.58 0.49 2.92
C LYS A 81 -9.37 0.10 1.47
N SER A 82 -10.37 0.33 0.63
CA SER A 82 -10.25 0.23 -0.82
C SER A 82 -10.85 1.46 -1.49
N GLY A 83 -10.39 1.79 -2.69
CA GLY A 83 -11.05 2.75 -3.57
C GLY A 83 -11.76 2.05 -4.72
N TYR A 84 -12.69 2.72 -5.41
CA TYR A 84 -13.43 2.16 -6.54
C TYR A 84 -12.51 1.56 -7.62
N GLY A 85 -11.44 2.26 -8.00
CA GLY A 85 -10.45 1.77 -8.96
C GLY A 85 -9.63 0.57 -8.49
N THR A 86 -9.67 0.23 -7.19
CA THR A 86 -8.95 -0.89 -6.57
C THR A 86 -9.85 -1.95 -5.96
N GLN A 87 -11.18 -1.85 -6.14
CA GLN A 87 -12.17 -2.78 -5.60
C GLN A 87 -11.90 -4.24 -5.98
N GLY A 88 -11.30 -4.49 -7.15
CA GLY A 88 -10.89 -5.83 -7.58
C GLY A 88 -9.79 -6.47 -6.74
N ARG A 89 -9.14 -5.73 -5.84
CA ARG A 89 -8.13 -6.24 -4.91
C ARG A 89 -8.72 -6.76 -3.60
N ILE A 90 -9.99 -6.48 -3.31
CA ILE A 90 -10.65 -6.88 -2.07
C ILE A 90 -10.75 -8.40 -1.97
N ALA A 91 -11.33 -9.06 -2.99
CA ALA A 91 -11.49 -10.51 -2.97
C ALA A 91 -10.15 -11.28 -2.85
N PRO A 92 -9.09 -10.97 -3.63
CA PRO A 92 -7.78 -11.57 -3.43
C PRO A 92 -7.19 -11.32 -2.04
N TRP A 93 -7.41 -10.13 -1.46
CA TRP A 93 -6.94 -9.81 -0.12
C TRP A 93 -7.65 -10.64 0.94
N LEU A 94 -8.99 -10.78 0.85
CA LEU A 94 -9.78 -11.62 1.74
C LEU A 94 -9.33 -13.08 1.68
N GLN A 95 -9.17 -13.61 0.47
CA GLN A 95 -8.70 -14.98 0.24
C GLN A 95 -7.31 -15.22 0.86
N ALA A 96 -6.39 -14.27 0.72
CA ALA A 96 -5.05 -14.37 1.30
C ALA A 96 -5.05 -14.36 2.84
N HIS A 97 -6.12 -13.87 3.48
CA HIS A 97 -6.23 -13.73 4.94
C HIS A 97 -7.29 -14.66 5.54
N GLU A 98 -7.78 -15.67 4.81
CA GLU A 98 -8.69 -16.68 5.39
C GLU A 98 -8.03 -17.40 6.58
N ALA A 99 -6.76 -17.77 6.46
CA ALA A 99 -6.04 -18.46 7.54
C ALA A 99 -5.80 -17.60 8.80
N ALA A 100 -6.02 -16.28 8.73
CA ALA A 100 -5.79 -15.36 9.84
C ALA A 100 -6.98 -15.25 10.83
N ASP A 101 -8.13 -15.85 10.50
CA ASP A 101 -9.31 -15.93 11.38
C ASP A 101 -9.72 -14.58 12.00
N LEU A 102 -9.93 -13.56 11.15
CA LEU A 102 -10.23 -12.19 11.57
C LEU A 102 -11.74 -11.99 11.77
N ASP A 103 -12.25 -12.15 12.99
CA ASP A 103 -13.70 -11.98 13.26
C ASP A 103 -14.16 -10.52 13.16
N ASN A 104 -13.28 -9.55 13.48
CA ASN A 104 -13.61 -8.12 13.52
C ASN A 104 -13.18 -7.35 12.26
N LEU A 105 -13.65 -7.78 11.09
CA LEU A 105 -13.32 -7.16 9.81
C LEU A 105 -14.30 -6.05 9.40
N LEU A 106 -13.78 -4.90 8.97
CA LEU A 106 -14.56 -3.80 8.40
C LEU A 106 -13.97 -3.36 7.06
N LEU A 107 -14.70 -3.60 5.97
CA LEU A 107 -14.34 -3.09 4.64
C LEU A 107 -14.93 -1.69 4.45
N VAL A 108 -14.08 -0.73 4.10
CA VAL A 108 -14.50 0.66 3.84
C VAL A 108 -13.96 1.16 2.51
N GLY A 109 -14.75 2.01 1.85
CA GLY A 109 -14.34 2.62 0.59
C GLY A 109 -15.00 3.96 0.31
N ASP A 110 -14.79 4.43 -0.92
CA ASP A 110 -15.48 5.55 -1.57
C ASP A 110 -16.62 5.06 -2.50
N PHE A 111 -17.03 3.81 -2.30
CA PHE A 111 -18.13 3.14 -2.97
C PHE A 111 -18.76 2.13 -2.00
N SER A 112 -19.97 1.68 -2.30
CA SER A 112 -20.63 0.60 -1.57
C SER A 112 -20.76 -0.64 -2.44
N THR A 113 -20.73 -1.82 -1.83
CA THR A 113 -21.04 -3.05 -2.54
C THR A 113 -22.51 -3.03 -3.01
N PRO A 114 -22.81 -3.39 -4.28
CA PRO A 114 -24.18 -3.49 -4.75
C PRO A 114 -25.01 -4.47 -3.90
N PRO A 115 -26.31 -4.20 -3.68
CA PRO A 115 -27.20 -5.14 -2.99
C PRO A 115 -27.22 -6.49 -3.73
N GLY A 116 -26.95 -7.59 -3.00
CA GLY A 116 -27.01 -8.95 -3.54
C GLY A 116 -25.70 -9.52 -4.09
N ASP A 117 -24.61 -8.74 -4.13
CA ASP A 117 -23.28 -9.23 -4.52
C ASP A 117 -22.20 -8.92 -3.45
N PRO A 118 -22.39 -9.36 -2.19
CA PRO A 118 -21.41 -9.14 -1.13
C PRO A 118 -20.12 -9.93 -1.38
N TYR A 119 -19.01 -9.44 -0.85
CA TYR A 119 -17.80 -10.26 -0.76
C TYR A 119 -18.03 -11.41 0.23
N SER A 120 -17.32 -12.52 0.06
CA SER A 120 -17.36 -13.64 0.99
C SER A 120 -16.05 -13.72 1.77
N TYR A 121 -16.16 -13.89 3.09
CA TYR A 121 -15.03 -14.18 3.98
C TYR A 121 -15.50 -15.22 4.99
N HIS A 122 -14.85 -16.39 5.06
CA HIS A 122 -15.30 -17.52 5.89
C HIS A 122 -16.77 -17.95 5.65
N GLY A 123 -17.25 -17.81 4.42
CA GLY A 123 -18.64 -18.08 4.05
C GLY A 123 -19.65 -17.05 4.58
N GLN A 124 -19.20 -16.01 5.25
CA GLN A 124 -20.03 -14.89 5.69
C GLN A 124 -20.00 -13.74 4.67
N PRO A 125 -21.13 -13.07 4.40
CA PRO A 125 -21.18 -11.92 3.52
C PRO A 125 -20.55 -10.70 4.19
N VAL A 126 -19.57 -10.09 3.53
CA VAL A 126 -18.89 -8.86 3.96
C VAL A 126 -19.15 -7.77 2.92
N GLN A 127 -19.63 -6.61 3.38
CA GLN A 127 -19.96 -5.48 2.53
C GLN A 127 -18.94 -4.37 2.68
N VAL A 128 -18.63 -3.70 1.57
CA VAL A 128 -17.86 -2.46 1.58
C VAL A 128 -18.80 -1.33 1.94
N HIS A 129 -18.49 -0.58 2.99
CA HIS A 129 -19.24 0.60 3.38
C HIS A 129 -18.61 1.86 2.79
N ASP A 130 -19.41 2.66 2.09
CA ASP A 130 -19.00 4.01 1.70
C ASP A 130 -18.94 4.91 2.94
N ILE A 131 -17.73 5.16 3.41
CA ILE A 131 -17.49 5.91 4.63
C ILE A 131 -17.73 7.41 4.44
N VAL A 132 -17.56 7.91 3.21
CA VAL A 132 -17.77 9.32 2.89
C VAL A 132 -19.26 9.60 2.84
N ALA A 133 -20.05 8.74 2.18
CA ALA A 133 -21.52 8.80 2.21
C ALA A 133 -22.06 8.77 3.64
N ARG A 134 -21.58 7.81 4.44
CA ARG A 134 -22.05 7.62 5.82
C ARG A 134 -21.80 8.84 6.69
N MET A 135 -20.68 9.54 6.51
CA MET A 135 -20.37 10.73 7.31
C MET A 135 -21.08 11.99 6.82
N LEU A 136 -21.34 12.11 5.53
CA LEU A 136 -22.22 13.15 4.99
C LEU A 136 -23.64 12.98 5.54
N HIS A 137 -24.13 11.75 5.62
CA HIS A 137 -25.46 11.45 6.16
C HIS A 137 -25.54 11.68 7.69
N ASN A 138 -24.51 11.29 8.43
CA ASN A 138 -24.51 11.36 9.90
C ASN A 138 -24.16 12.74 10.48
N SER A 139 -24.20 13.82 9.68
CA SER A 139 -23.91 15.19 10.11
C SER A 139 -22.53 15.37 10.76
N SER A 140 -21.61 14.44 10.54
CA SER A 140 -20.26 14.48 11.12
C SER A 140 -19.36 15.51 10.42
N LEU A 141 -19.85 16.08 9.32
CA LEU A 141 -19.27 17.22 8.62
C LEU A 141 -20.21 18.42 8.79
N PRO A 142 -19.69 19.64 9.00
CA PRO A 142 -20.51 20.84 9.06
C PRO A 142 -21.40 20.97 7.81
N ALA A 143 -22.65 21.43 7.97
CA ALA A 143 -23.63 21.54 6.88
C ALA A 143 -23.14 22.37 5.67
N ASN A 144 -22.17 23.27 5.90
CA ASN A 144 -21.57 24.15 4.88
C ASN A 144 -20.14 23.74 4.52
N PHE A 145 -19.74 22.50 4.78
CA PHE A 145 -18.39 22.02 4.49
C PHE A 145 -18.21 21.83 2.98
N ALA A 146 -17.92 22.92 2.28
CA ALA A 146 -17.54 22.92 0.89
C ALA A 146 -16.03 22.67 0.79
N HIS A 147 -15.65 21.49 0.31
CA HIS A 147 -14.26 21.14 0.09
C HIS A 147 -14.08 20.54 -1.31
N PRO A 148 -13.03 20.88 -2.08
CA PRO A 148 -12.83 20.36 -3.44
C PRO A 148 -12.88 18.83 -3.55
N ARG A 149 -12.43 18.13 -2.49
CA ARG A 149 -12.49 16.66 -2.42
C ARG A 149 -13.92 16.10 -2.33
N LEU A 150 -14.87 16.84 -1.75
CA LEU A 150 -16.28 16.41 -1.73
C LEU A 150 -16.93 16.57 -3.10
N SER A 151 -16.60 17.62 -3.85
CA SER A 151 -17.06 17.75 -5.24
C SER A 151 -16.52 16.61 -6.12
N LYS A 152 -15.23 16.25 -5.95
CA LYS A 152 -14.62 15.09 -6.63
C LYS A 152 -15.33 13.78 -6.27
N TYR A 153 -15.63 13.58 -4.98
CA TYR A 153 -16.40 12.43 -4.51
C TYR A 153 -17.83 12.39 -5.09
N ALA A 154 -18.53 13.52 -5.13
CA ALA A 154 -19.87 13.62 -5.72
C ALA A 154 -19.87 13.25 -7.20
N ASN A 155 -18.87 13.71 -7.96
CA ASN A 155 -18.70 13.35 -9.37
C ASN A 155 -18.45 11.85 -9.55
N LEU A 156 -17.58 11.26 -8.73
CA LEU A 156 -17.31 9.82 -8.75
C LEU A 156 -18.58 9.01 -8.43
N THR A 157 -19.29 9.39 -7.37
CA THR A 157 -20.53 8.73 -6.95
C THR A 157 -21.61 8.85 -8.01
N GLY A 158 -21.71 10.01 -8.67
CA GLY A 158 -22.61 10.23 -9.80
C GLY A 158 -22.31 9.29 -10.98
N ALA A 159 -21.04 9.13 -11.35
CA ALA A 159 -20.62 8.20 -12.41
C ALA A 159 -20.89 6.72 -12.05
N ILE A 160 -20.66 6.35 -10.78
CA ILE A 160 -21.00 5.00 -10.27
C ILE A 160 -22.52 4.78 -10.33
N ALA A 161 -23.31 5.74 -9.88
CA ALA A 161 -24.78 5.66 -9.85
C ALA A 161 -25.39 5.61 -11.26
N SER A 162 -24.77 6.25 -12.25
CA SER A 162 -25.20 6.19 -13.65
C SER A 162 -24.75 4.92 -14.38
N GLY A 163 -24.00 4.03 -13.71
CA GLY A 163 -23.45 2.82 -14.32
C GLY A 163 -22.30 3.06 -15.30
N ASP A 164 -21.75 4.28 -15.34
CA ASP A 164 -20.64 4.65 -16.21
C ASP A 164 -19.31 4.22 -15.58
N ALA A 165 -19.02 2.93 -15.68
CA ALA A 165 -17.86 2.30 -15.06
C ALA A 165 -16.52 2.84 -15.60
N ASP A 166 -16.49 3.30 -16.85
CA ASP A 166 -15.29 3.84 -17.48
C ASP A 166 -14.97 5.23 -16.93
N THR A 167 -15.97 6.13 -16.90
CA THR A 167 -15.82 7.44 -16.26
C THR A 167 -15.51 7.30 -14.78
N ALA A 168 -16.17 6.39 -14.06
CA ALA A 168 -15.88 6.15 -12.64
C ALA A 168 -14.43 5.64 -12.43
N ARG A 169 -13.92 4.78 -13.32
CA ARG A 169 -12.52 4.33 -13.30
C ARG A 169 -11.55 5.48 -13.55
N ASP A 170 -11.82 6.32 -14.54
CA ASP A 170 -10.92 7.42 -14.90
C ASP A 170 -10.89 8.50 -13.80
N LEU A 171 -12.06 8.84 -13.24
CA LEU A 171 -12.18 9.70 -12.07
C LEU A 171 -11.38 9.12 -10.88
N SER A 172 -11.56 7.83 -10.57
CA SER A 172 -10.83 7.15 -9.49
C SER A 172 -9.31 7.12 -9.73
N ARG A 173 -8.83 6.96 -10.97
CA ARG A 173 -7.39 7.08 -11.28
C ARG A 173 -6.87 8.49 -11.08
N SER A 174 -7.65 9.50 -11.47
CA SER A 174 -7.20 10.90 -11.46
C SER A 174 -7.03 11.47 -10.05
N PHE A 175 -7.93 11.15 -9.11
CA PHE A 175 -7.93 11.72 -7.75
C PHE A 175 -8.21 10.71 -6.64
N GLY A 176 -8.15 9.41 -6.90
CA GLY A 176 -8.42 8.38 -5.88
C GLY A 176 -7.50 8.47 -4.65
N TRP A 177 -6.25 8.92 -4.82
CA TRP A 177 -5.33 9.17 -3.71
C TRP A 177 -5.81 10.30 -2.78
N GLU A 178 -6.52 11.30 -3.31
CA GLU A 178 -7.07 12.39 -2.50
C GLU A 178 -8.26 11.92 -1.65
N LEU A 179 -9.08 11.04 -2.23
CA LEU A 179 -10.18 10.40 -1.51
C LEU A 179 -9.65 9.43 -0.45
N ASP A 180 -8.52 8.77 -0.70
CA ASP A 180 -7.87 7.91 0.30
C ASP A 180 -7.43 8.68 1.54
N ALA A 181 -6.85 9.87 1.36
CA ALA A 181 -6.51 10.75 2.47
C ALA A 181 -7.75 11.19 3.28
N LEU A 182 -8.91 11.34 2.62
CA LEU A 182 -10.17 11.61 3.31
C LEU A 182 -10.59 10.38 4.13
N LYS A 183 -10.64 9.19 3.51
CA LYS A 183 -11.00 7.93 4.18
C LYS A 183 -10.12 7.62 5.40
N VAL A 184 -8.82 7.96 5.39
CA VAL A 184 -7.91 7.67 6.52
C VAL A 184 -8.38 8.33 7.81
N ARG A 185 -8.66 9.64 7.78
CA ARG A 185 -9.12 10.40 8.94
C ARG A 185 -10.49 9.91 9.41
N LEU A 186 -11.36 9.54 8.48
CA LEU A 186 -12.73 9.13 8.76
C LEU A 186 -12.82 7.70 9.35
N SER A 187 -12.03 6.77 8.83
CA SER A 187 -12.03 5.36 9.27
C SER A 187 -11.57 5.21 10.71
N PHE A 188 -10.66 6.07 11.17
CA PHE A 188 -10.17 6.03 12.55
C PHE A 188 -11.28 6.40 13.56
N GLY A 189 -12.15 7.36 13.21
CA GLY A 189 -13.29 7.74 14.05
C GLY A 189 -14.38 6.65 14.13
N LEU A 190 -14.57 5.89 13.06
CA LEU A 190 -15.53 4.77 13.01
C LEU A 190 -15.02 3.51 13.69
N GLY A 191 -13.72 3.21 13.61
CA GLY A 191 -13.11 2.08 14.34
C GLY A 191 -13.24 2.24 15.86
N GLY A 192 -13.00 3.46 16.38
CA GLY A 192 -13.12 3.72 17.82
C GLY A 192 -14.55 3.65 18.36
N SER A 193 -15.56 4.00 17.57
CA SER A 193 -16.97 3.95 17.98
C SER A 193 -17.56 2.54 17.95
N ARG A 194 -17.08 1.66 17.07
CA ARG A 194 -17.50 0.24 17.04
C ARG A 194 -16.95 -0.55 18.24
N LEU A 195 -15.68 -0.36 18.57
CA LEU A 195 -15.04 -0.97 19.74
C LEU A 195 -15.69 -0.52 21.07
N SER A 196 -16.22 0.71 21.12
CA SER A 196 -16.90 1.23 22.31
C SER A 196 -18.33 0.70 22.49
N GLN A 197 -18.95 0.10 21.47
CA GLN A 197 -20.30 -0.48 21.56
C GLN A 197 -20.32 -1.97 21.91
N GLU A 198 -19.22 -2.69 21.68
CA GLU A 198 -19.09 -4.11 22.04
C GLU A 198 -18.50 -4.33 23.45
N GLY A 199 -18.05 -3.26 24.11
CA GLY A 199 -17.47 -3.29 25.47
C GLY A 199 -18.43 -3.01 26.62
N ASN A 200 -19.75 -3.12 26.41
CA ASN A 200 -20.77 -2.89 27.44
C ASN A 200 -21.80 -4.02 27.50
#